data_AF-A0A432E1V8-F1
#
_entry.id   AF-A0A432E1V8-F1
#
_cell.length_a   1.000
_cell.length_b   1.000
_cell.length_c   1.000
_cell.angle_alpha   90.00
_cell.angle_beta   90.00
_cell.angle_gamma   90.00
#
_symmetry.space_group_name_H-M   'P 1'
#
loop_
_entity.id
_entity.type
_entity.pdbx_description
1 polymer ?
#
loop_
_entity_poly.entity_id
_entity_poly.type
_entity_poly.pdbx_seq_one_letter_code
_entity_poly.pdbx_strand_id
1 'polypeptide(L)'
;MFLKSSTEYVHFSKEAIKSGGNESVYQKERVLVRQIGKYPEGCYCPPNIYTLNTIYNIFLYDDKINIKYLLSLINSNTIRYYWIKNFSDNKETFPKIKKNPLESILYHLSKIVNKSCFLT
;
A
#
# COMPACT_ATOMS: atom_id res chain seq x y z
N MET A 1 8.83 5.48 26.28
CA MET A 1 9.07 6.54 25.29
C MET A 1 7.74 7.26 25.08
N PHE A 2 7.61 8.52 25.52
CA PHE A 2 6.37 9.28 25.34
C PHE A 2 6.52 10.17 24.11
N LEU A 3 5.61 10.03 23.15
CA LEU A 3 5.56 10.92 21.99
C LEU A 3 5.03 12.29 22.45
N LYS A 4 5.72 13.36 22.07
CA LYS A 4 5.26 14.74 22.29
C LYS A 4 4.03 15.00 21.41
N SER A 5 3.05 15.71 21.95
CA SER A 5 1.86 16.12 21.18
C SER A 5 2.27 16.91 19.93
N SER A 6 1.67 16.57 18.79
CA SER A 6 1.92 17.27 17.53
C SER A 6 1.41 18.71 17.62
N THR A 7 2.19 19.65 17.08
CA THR A 7 1.79 21.05 16.92
C THR A 7 1.29 21.35 15.51
N GLU A 8 1.46 20.41 14.59
CA GLU A 8 1.14 20.53 13.16
C GLU A 8 0.03 19.56 12.78
N TYR A 9 -0.72 19.92 11.73
CA TYR A 9 -1.88 19.17 11.24
C TYR A 9 -1.81 19.03 9.72
N VAL A 10 -2.39 17.96 9.20
CA VAL A 10 -2.54 17.77 7.76
C VAL A 10 -3.76 18.55 7.27
N HIS A 11 -3.57 19.46 6.33
CA HIS A 11 -4.64 20.29 5.79
C HIS A 11 -5.20 19.68 4.49
N PHE A 12 -6.44 19.16 4.55
CA PHE A 12 -7.13 18.50 3.43
C PHE A 12 -8.00 19.44 2.58
N SER A 13 -7.78 20.77 2.62
CA SER A 13 -8.51 21.67 1.73
C SER A 13 -8.18 21.34 0.27
N LYS A 14 -9.19 21.39 -0.60
CA LYS A 14 -9.03 21.04 -2.03
C LYS A 14 -7.96 21.88 -2.71
N GLU A 15 -7.80 23.12 -2.25
CA GLU A 15 -6.83 24.09 -2.75
C GLU A 15 -5.39 23.76 -2.31
N ALA A 16 -5.21 23.09 -1.17
CA ALA A 16 -3.91 22.70 -0.63
C ALA A 16 -3.44 21.32 -1.13
N ILE A 17 -4.36 20.46 -1.58
CA ILE A 17 -4.05 19.11 -2.05
C ILE A 17 -3.48 19.16 -3.48
N LYS A 18 -2.16 18.96 -3.60
CA LYS A 18 -1.49 18.78 -4.90
C LYS A 18 -1.57 17.33 -5.42
N SER A 19 -1.71 16.34 -4.52
CA SER A 19 -1.89 14.91 -4.81
C SER A 19 -2.31 14.15 -3.54
N GLY A 20 -2.94 12.97 -3.65
CA GLY A 20 -3.30 12.14 -2.48
C GLY A 20 -4.58 12.56 -1.73
N GLY A 21 -5.54 13.14 -2.45
CA GLY A 21 -6.64 13.94 -1.87
C GLY A 21 -7.84 13.23 -1.26
N ASN A 22 -7.82 11.91 -1.07
CA ASN A 22 -8.97 11.23 -0.49
C ASN A 22 -8.71 10.89 0.98
N GLU A 23 -9.21 11.75 1.88
CA GLU A 23 -9.08 11.57 3.33
C GLU A 23 -9.70 10.25 3.80
N SER A 24 -10.78 9.77 3.17
CA SER A 24 -11.47 8.54 3.57
C SER A 24 -10.59 7.29 3.50
N VAL A 25 -9.49 7.32 2.73
CA VAL A 25 -8.50 6.23 2.71
C VAL A 25 -7.85 6.06 4.09
N TYR A 26 -7.58 7.15 4.80
CA TYR A 26 -6.93 7.11 6.10
C TYR A 26 -7.84 6.63 7.22
N GLN A 27 -9.16 6.62 7.00
CA GLN A 27 -10.15 6.07 7.95
C GLN A 27 -10.26 4.54 7.89
N LYS A 28 -9.56 3.90 6.95
CA LYS A 28 -9.59 2.45 6.75
C LYS A 28 -8.35 1.76 7.32
N GLU A 29 -8.52 0.49 7.68
CA GLU A 29 -7.39 -0.43 7.79
C GLU A 29 -6.71 -0.57 6.43
N ARG A 30 -5.37 -0.57 6.44
CA ARG A 30 -4.56 -0.61 5.21
C ARG A 30 -3.39 -1.57 5.32
N VAL A 31 -2.93 -2.06 4.17
CA VAL A 31 -1.56 -2.54 3.98
C VAL A 31 -0.74 -1.43 3.35
N LEU A 32 0.36 -1.08 3.99
CA LEU A 32 1.31 -0.09 3.50
C LEU A 32 2.42 -0.79 2.72
N VAL A 33 2.71 -0.31 1.51
CA VAL A 33 3.85 -0.77 0.71
C VAL A 33 4.70 0.42 0.31
N ARG A 34 5.99 0.38 0.59
CA ARG A 34 6.94 1.42 0.18
C ARG A 34 7.18 1.40 -1.33
N GLN A 35 7.31 2.57 -1.93
CA GLN A 35 7.65 2.70 -3.36
C GLN A 35 9.11 2.34 -3.67
N ILE A 36 10.00 2.40 -2.68
CA ILE A 36 11.43 2.08 -2.86
C ILE A 36 11.76 0.76 -2.18
N GLY A 37 12.10 -0.25 -2.98
CA GLY A 37 12.38 -1.62 -2.56
C GLY A 37 12.61 -2.54 -3.77
N LYS A 38 13.35 -3.63 -3.57
CA LYS A 38 13.59 -4.64 -4.63
C LYS A 38 12.33 -5.42 -5.00
N TYR A 39 11.42 -5.58 -4.03
CA TYR A 39 10.14 -6.27 -4.15
C TYR A 39 9.14 -5.66 -3.13
N PRO A 40 7.83 -5.84 -3.30
CA PRO A 40 6.84 -5.31 -2.37
C PRO A 40 6.96 -5.99 -1.01
N GLU A 41 6.90 -5.17 0.04
CA GLU A 41 6.83 -5.61 1.43
C GLU A 41 5.74 -4.80 2.11
N GLY A 42 4.82 -5.51 2.77
CA GLY A 42 3.64 -4.95 3.38
C GLY A 42 3.78 -4.80 4.90
N CYS A 43 3.18 -3.75 5.45
CA CYS A 43 2.92 -3.62 6.88
C CYS A 43 1.44 -3.31 7.13
N TYR A 44 0.86 -3.87 8.19
CA TYR A 44 -0.48 -3.49 8.63
C TYR A 44 -0.48 -2.06 9.18
N CYS A 45 -1.50 -1.29 8.82
CA CYS A 45 -1.72 0.05 9.32
C CYS A 45 -3.17 0.19 9.79
N PRO A 46 -3.40 0.53 11.07
CA PRO A 46 -4.73 0.83 11.55
C PRO A 46 -5.28 2.15 10.97
N PRO A 47 -6.59 2.41 11.13
CA PRO A 47 -7.19 3.69 10.79
C PRO A 47 -6.52 4.88 11.48
N ASN A 48 -6.71 6.07 10.92
CA ASN A 48 -6.30 7.38 11.44
C ASN A 48 -4.79 7.61 11.51
N ILE A 49 -4.01 6.88 10.70
CA ILE A 49 -2.58 7.11 10.52
C ILE A 49 -2.29 7.63 9.11
N TYR A 50 -1.83 8.87 9.00
CA TYR A 50 -1.45 9.46 7.72
C TYR A 50 -0.12 8.90 7.20
N THR A 51 0.04 8.89 5.88
CA THR A 51 1.23 8.36 5.20
C THR A 51 1.72 9.33 4.14
N LEU A 52 3.03 9.35 3.90
CA LEU A 52 3.64 10.11 2.82
C LEU A 52 3.26 9.54 1.44
N ASN A 53 3.36 10.35 0.39
CA ASN A 53 3.11 9.98 -1.00
C ASN A 53 4.10 8.92 -1.57
N THR A 54 5.13 8.55 -0.80
CA THR A 54 6.07 7.47 -1.12
C THR A 54 5.60 6.10 -0.61
N ILE A 55 4.42 6.05 0.01
CA ILE A 55 3.78 4.83 0.51
C ILE A 55 2.50 4.61 -0.29
N TYR A 56 2.35 3.40 -0.83
CA TYR A 56 1.09 2.93 -1.37
C TYR A 56 0.16 2.50 -0.24
N ASN A 57 -1.09 2.96 -0.32
CA ASN A 57 -2.16 2.60 0.59
C ASN A 57 -3.08 1.56 -0.06
N ILE A 58 -3.00 0.33 0.42
CA ILE A 58 -3.84 -0.78 -0.05
C ILE A 58 -4.95 -1.01 0.97
N PHE A 59 -6.20 -0.93 0.55
CA PHE A 59 -7.37 -1.22 1.39
C PHE A 59 -8.37 -2.07 0.64
N LEU A 60 -9.27 -2.71 1.38
CA LEU A 60 -10.36 -3.50 0.83
C LEU A 60 -11.61 -2.64 0.62
N TYR A 61 -12.42 -3.01 -0.39
CA TYR A 61 -13.72 -2.39 -0.62
C TYR A 61 -14.86 -3.03 0.18
N ASP A 62 -14.68 -4.28 0.60
CA ASP A 62 -15.62 -5.00 1.45
C ASP A 62 -14.87 -5.84 2.49
N ASP A 63 -15.57 -6.24 3.55
CA ASP A 63 -14.98 -6.96 4.70
C ASP A 63 -15.01 -8.48 4.52
N LYS A 64 -15.21 -8.98 3.29
CA LYS A 64 -15.36 -10.43 3.07
C LYS A 64 -14.04 -11.18 3.23
N ILE A 65 -12.92 -10.49 3.27
CA ILE A 65 -11.63 -11.04 3.72
C ILE A 65 -10.97 -10.13 4.73
N ASN A 66 -10.20 -10.73 5.63
CA ASN A 66 -9.38 -9.98 6.55
C ASN A 66 -8.20 -9.35 5.80
N ILE A 67 -7.94 -8.06 5.98
CA ILE A 67 -6.80 -7.37 5.35
C ILE A 67 -5.44 -7.99 5.69
N LYS A 68 -5.33 -8.66 6.86
CA LYS A 68 -4.12 -9.40 7.27
C LYS A 68 -3.88 -10.63 6.40
N TYR A 69 -4.92 -11.21 5.79
CA TYR A 69 -4.75 -12.25 4.79
C TYR A 69 -4.04 -11.69 3.54
N LEU A 70 -4.46 -10.52 3.05
CA LEU A 70 -3.78 -9.85 1.94
C LEU A 70 -2.33 -9.49 2.29
N LEU A 71 -2.08 -8.99 3.50
CA LEU A 71 -0.74 -8.75 4.02
C LEU A 71 0.14 -10.00 3.95
N SER A 72 -0.40 -11.16 4.36
CA SER A 72 0.34 -12.43 4.33
C SER A 72 0.74 -12.84 2.90
N LEU A 73 -0.13 -12.60 1.91
CA LEU A 73 0.15 -12.88 0.51
C LEU A 73 1.24 -11.95 -0.05
N ILE A 74 1.14 -10.65 0.21
CA ILE A 74 2.14 -9.65 -0.22
C ILE A 74 3.53 -10.02 0.31
N ASN A 75 3.62 -10.43 1.57
CA ASN A 75 4.87 -10.82 2.21
C ASN A 75 5.33 -12.26 1.91
N SER A 76 4.61 -13.00 1.07
CA SER A 76 4.96 -14.39 0.74
C SER A 76 6.19 -14.48 -0.17
N ASN A 77 6.97 -15.56 -0.02
CA ASN A 77 8.09 -15.85 -0.91
C ASN A 77 7.64 -16.03 -2.37
N THR A 78 6.41 -16.52 -2.61
CA THR A 78 5.84 -16.68 -3.95
C THR A 78 5.68 -15.34 -4.66
N ILE A 79 5.08 -14.34 -3.99
CA ILE A 79 4.93 -13.00 -4.57
C ILE A 79 6.29 -12.32 -4.76
N ARG A 80 7.20 -12.47 -3.79
CA ARG A 80 8.58 -11.97 -3.92
C ARG A 80 9.27 -12.55 -5.17
N TYR A 81 9.25 -13.87 -5.33
CA TYR A 81 9.85 -14.54 -6.48
C TYR A 81 9.22 -14.08 -7.80
N TYR A 82 7.88 -14.04 -7.85
CA TYR A 82 7.16 -13.58 -9.03
C TYR A 82 7.51 -12.13 -9.40
N TRP A 83 7.60 -11.24 -8.41
CA TRP A 83 8.00 -9.85 -8.62
C TRP A 83 9.42 -9.74 -9.20
N ILE A 84 10.40 -10.39 -8.57
CA ILE A 84 11.80 -10.32 -8.99
C ILE A 84 11.94 -10.82 -10.44
N LYS A 85 11.22 -11.88 -10.80
CA LYS A 85 11.28 -12.47 -12.15
C LYS A 85 10.64 -11.59 -13.23
N ASN A 86 9.52 -10.93 -12.94
CA ASN A 86 8.70 -10.28 -13.97
C ASN A 86 8.75 -8.74 -13.95
N PHE A 87 9.02 -8.13 -12.80
CA PHE A 87 8.82 -6.69 -12.57
C PHE A 87 9.99 -5.98 -11.90
N SER A 88 11.10 -6.68 -11.62
CA SER A 88 12.33 -6.06 -11.14
C SER A 88 12.78 -4.94 -12.08
N ASP A 89 13.07 -3.77 -11.54
CA ASP A 89 13.61 -2.63 -12.31
C ASP A 89 15.11 -2.79 -12.62
N ASN A 90 15.73 -3.90 -12.17
CA ASN A 90 17.16 -4.27 -12.32
C ASN A 90 18.16 -3.19 -11.89
N LYS A 91 17.70 -2.16 -11.19
CA LYS A 91 18.54 -1.14 -10.59
C LYS A 91 19.09 -1.66 -9.27
N GLU A 92 20.39 -1.50 -9.09
CA GLU A 92 21.04 -1.82 -7.81
C GLU A 92 20.73 -0.79 -6.74
N THR A 93 20.65 0.50 -7.10
CA THR A 93 20.34 1.59 -6.17
C THR A 93 18.89 2.07 -6.35
N PHE A 94 18.19 2.18 -5.22
CA PHE A 94 16.79 2.63 -5.13
C PHE A 94 15.82 1.98 -6.15
N PRO A 95 15.77 0.64 -6.22
CA PRO A 95 14.79 -0.06 -7.04
C PRO A 95 13.37 0.39 -6.65
N LYS A 96 12.51 0.55 -7.66
CA LYS A 96 11.19 1.14 -7.49
C LYS A 96 10.09 0.11 -7.70
N ILE A 97 9.19 0.01 -6.73
CA ILE A 97 7.92 -0.69 -6.84
C ILE A 97 6.98 0.19 -7.66
N LYS A 98 6.68 -0.22 -8.89
CA LYS A 98 5.76 0.50 -9.78
C LYS A 98 4.31 0.13 -9.43
N LYS A 99 3.41 1.10 -9.55
CA LYS A 99 1.98 0.95 -9.24
C LYS A 99 1.31 -0.14 -10.08
N ASN A 100 1.41 -0.06 -11.42
CA ASN A 100 0.68 -0.98 -12.31
C ASN A 100 1.03 -2.46 -12.10
N PRO A 101 2.31 -2.86 -11.95
CA PRO A 101 2.64 -4.25 -11.62
C PRO A 101 2.07 -4.72 -10.27
N LEU A 102 2.08 -3.86 -9.25
CA LEU A 102 1.51 -4.17 -7.96
C LEU A 102 -0.01 -4.32 -8.04
N GLU A 103 -0.70 -3.43 -8.76
CA GLU A 103 -2.15 -3.54 -9.04
C GLU A 103 -2.49 -4.85 -9.76
N SER A 104 -1.69 -5.25 -10.75
CA SER A 104 -1.89 -6.51 -11.46
C SER A 104 -1.81 -7.72 -10.53
N ILE A 105 -0.80 -7.78 -9.65
CA ILE A 105 -0.69 -8.84 -8.64
C ILE A 105 -1.90 -8.84 -7.72
N LEU A 106 -2.28 -7.68 -7.18
CA LEU A 106 -3.43 -7.57 -6.28
C LEU A 106 -4.73 -7.99 -6.96
N TYR A 107 -4.91 -7.67 -8.24
CA TYR A 107 -6.06 -8.09 -9.04
C TYR A 107 -6.10 -9.61 -9.27
N HIS A 108 -4.94 -10.24 -9.52
CA HIS A 108 -4.87 -11.70 -9.62
C HIS A 108 -5.14 -12.38 -8.28
N LEU A 109 -4.58 -11.86 -7.19
CA LEU A 109 -4.90 -12.34 -5.84
C LEU A 109 -6.38 -12.15 -5.53
N SER A 110 -6.96 -11.02 -5.92
CA SER A 110 -8.36 -10.74 -5.67
C SER A 110 -9.26 -11.65 -6.48
N LYS A 111 -8.88 -12.11 -7.69
CA LYS A 111 -9.59 -13.17 -8.42
C LYS A 111 -9.60 -14.51 -7.69
N ILE A 112 -8.46 -14.93 -7.12
CA ILE A 112 -8.37 -16.15 -6.30
C ILE A 112 -9.31 -16.07 -5.10
N VAL A 113 -9.58 -14.86 -4.63
CA VAL A 113 -10.41 -14.55 -3.45
C VAL A 113 -11.80 -13.98 -3.84
N ASN A 114 -12.16 -13.98 -5.14
CA ASN A 114 -13.38 -13.43 -5.75
C ASN A 114 -13.68 -11.92 -5.49
N LYS A 115 -12.77 -10.96 -5.75
CA LYS A 115 -12.99 -9.55 -5.38
C LYS A 115 -12.09 -8.50 -6.04
N SER A 116 -12.23 -7.23 -5.65
CA SER A 116 -11.51 -6.05 -6.17
C SER A 116 -10.61 -5.43 -5.08
N CYS A 117 -9.38 -5.04 -5.43
CA CYS A 117 -8.43 -4.34 -4.55
C CYS A 117 -7.88 -3.12 -5.30
N PHE A 118 -7.63 -2.00 -4.62
CA PHE A 118 -7.12 -0.78 -5.25
C PHE A 118 -5.86 -0.27 -4.57
N LEU A 119 -5.06 0.44 -5.35
CA LEU A 119 -3.89 1.17 -4.91
C LEU A 119 -4.15 2.66 -5.11
N THR A 120 -4.13 3.42 -4.02
CA THR A 120 -4.05 4.90 -4.08
C THR A 120 -2.64 5.33 -3.76
#